data_AF-A0ABD0USM1-F1
#
_entry.id   AF-A0ABD0USM1-F1
#
_cell.length_a   1.000
_cell.length_b   1.000
_cell.length_c   1.000
_cell.angle_alpha   90.00
_cell.angle_beta   90.00
_cell.angle_gamma   90.00
#
_symmetry.space_group_name_H-M   'P 1'
#
loop_
_entity.id
_entity.type
_entity.pdbx_description
1 polymer ?
#
loop_
_entity_poly.entity_id
_entity_poly.type
_entity_poly.pdbx_seq_one_letter_code
_entity_poly.pdbx_strand_id
1 'polypeptide(L)'
;MTYQQVQSRVAKMSQLSLGVIVSDGSELIAFSEEEEALVLKSWNAMKKDVATLGLKFFLRIFEIAPSAAKLFSFLRDSQIPLEKNPKLKVHAMSVFIMTCEAAAQLRTTGKVTVRETTLKKIGTKHVNYGVLDEHFEVTRFALLETIKEAVPDMWSAEMKTAWTVAYNHLVAAIKEEMNSLP
;
A
#
# COMPACT_ATOMS: atom_id res chain seq x y z
N MET A 1 16.15 -0.56 12.21
CA MET A 1 15.43 -1.84 12.42
C MET A 1 15.84 -2.78 11.30
N THR A 2 16.19 -4.04 11.58
CA THR A 2 16.71 -5.00 10.59
C THR A 2 15.58 -5.68 9.80
N TYR A 3 15.89 -6.26 8.63
CA TYR A 3 14.92 -7.05 7.84
C TYR A 3 14.22 -8.12 8.67
N GLN A 4 14.96 -8.86 9.51
CA GLN A 4 14.40 -9.87 10.41
C GLN A 4 13.47 -9.28 11.48
N GLN A 5 13.75 -8.07 11.98
CA GLN A 5 12.86 -7.38 12.91
C GLN A 5 11.59 -6.89 12.22
N VAL A 6 11.66 -6.48 10.95
CA VAL A 6 10.48 -6.16 10.14
C VAL A 6 9.68 -7.41 9.84
N GLN A 7 10.32 -8.50 9.39
CA GLN A 7 9.65 -9.79 9.16
C GLN A 7 9.02 -10.34 10.44
N SER A 8 9.70 -10.24 11.59
CA SER A 8 9.15 -10.61 12.89
C SER A 8 7.96 -9.72 13.28
N ARG A 9 8.02 -8.41 13.01
CA ARG A 9 6.90 -7.49 13.25
C ARG A 9 5.75 -7.72 12.28
N VAL A 10 6.02 -8.00 11.01
CA VAL A 10 5.03 -8.33 9.96
C VAL A 10 4.36 -9.66 10.30
N ALA A 11 5.14 -10.69 10.64
CA ALA A 11 4.63 -11.99 11.10
C ALA A 11 3.80 -11.83 12.39
N LYS A 12 4.27 -11.03 13.36
CA LYS A 12 3.51 -10.73 14.58
C LYS A 12 2.24 -9.92 14.32
N MET A 13 2.26 -8.99 13.36
CA MET A 13 1.08 -8.22 12.92
C MET A 13 0.08 -9.10 12.18
N SER A 14 0.55 -10.04 11.34
CA SER A 14 -0.26 -11.05 10.67
C SER A 14 -0.92 -12.00 11.67
N GLN A 15 -0.20 -12.41 12.72
CA GLN A 15 -0.75 -13.20 13.83
C GLN A 15 -1.75 -12.42 14.70
N LEU A 16 -1.58 -11.11 14.86
CA LEU A 16 -2.57 -10.26 15.54
C LEU A 16 -3.84 -10.05 14.70
N SER A 17 -3.75 -10.06 13.37
CA SER A 17 -4.93 -10.01 12.49
C SER A 17 -5.71 -11.33 12.42
N LEU A 18 -5.09 -12.46 12.79
CA LEU A 18 -5.76 -13.78 12.90
C LEU A 18 -6.74 -13.87 14.08
N GLY A 19 -6.79 -12.85 14.96
CA GLY A 19 -7.77 -12.75 16.05
C GLY A 19 -9.11 -12.13 15.66
N VAL A 20 -9.31 -11.74 14.40
CA VAL A 20 -10.61 -11.29 13.92
C VAL A 20 -11.39 -12.53 13.46
N ILE A 21 -12.32 -12.94 14.32
CA ILE A 21 -13.28 -14.01 14.07
C ILE A 21 -13.97 -13.75 12.74
N VAL A 22 -13.85 -14.70 11.81
CA VAL A 22 -14.72 -14.80 10.65
C VAL A 22 -16.11 -15.13 11.17
N SER A 23 -17.00 -14.13 11.19
CA SER A 23 -18.43 -14.35 11.35
C SER A 23 -19.08 -14.11 9.99
N ASP A 24 -19.74 -15.15 9.49
CA ASP A 24 -20.68 -15.13 8.37
C ASP A 24 -21.65 -13.94 8.45
N GLY A 25 -21.80 -13.23 7.35
CA GLY A 25 -22.60 -12.01 7.22
C GLY A 25 -21.80 -10.87 6.61
N SER A 26 -22.26 -10.37 5.47
CA SER A 26 -21.78 -9.16 4.80
C SER A 26 -21.89 -7.92 5.72
N GLU A 27 -21.00 -7.77 6.69
CA GLU A 27 -20.72 -6.48 7.29
C GLU A 27 -19.80 -5.74 6.34
N LEU A 28 -20.41 -4.88 5.52
CA LEU A 28 -19.72 -3.74 4.95
C LEU A 28 -19.08 -3.00 6.13
N ILE A 29 -17.78 -3.21 6.37
CA ILE A 29 -17.03 -2.33 7.27
C ILE A 29 -17.09 -0.95 6.62
N ALA A 30 -18.07 -0.16 7.07
CA ALA A 30 -18.28 1.17 6.57
C ALA A 30 -17.12 2.02 7.06
N PHE A 31 -16.20 2.33 6.14
CA PHE A 31 -15.11 3.25 6.40
C PHE A 31 -15.69 4.59 6.89
N SER A 32 -15.33 4.97 8.11
CA SER A 32 -16.02 6.03 8.83
C SER A 32 -15.67 7.42 8.27
N GLU A 33 -16.47 8.42 8.63
CA GLU A 33 -16.17 9.81 8.27
C GLU A 33 -14.87 10.29 8.95
N GLU A 34 -14.61 9.85 10.17
CA GLU A 34 -13.39 10.13 10.91
C GLU A 34 -12.17 9.45 10.27
N GLU A 35 -12.29 8.19 9.84
CA GLU A 35 -11.23 7.48 9.13
C GLU A 35 -10.88 8.17 7.80
N GLU A 36 -11.91 8.55 7.03
CA GLU A 36 -11.72 9.33 5.80
C GLU A 36 -11.07 10.68 6.09
N ALA A 37 -11.56 11.42 7.09
CA ALA A 37 -11.01 12.71 7.45
C ALA A 37 -9.52 12.60 7.84
N LEU A 38 -9.11 11.55 8.56
CA LEU A 38 -7.70 11.31 8.91
C LEU A 38 -6.84 11.07 7.66
N VAL A 39 -7.30 10.23 6.74
CA VAL A 39 -6.59 9.97 5.47
C VAL A 39 -6.52 11.24 4.62
N LEU A 40 -7.64 11.93 4.39
CA LEU A 40 -7.69 13.12 3.55
C LEU A 40 -6.91 14.29 4.14
N LYS A 41 -6.97 14.50 5.45
CA LYS A 41 -6.22 15.58 6.12
C LYS A 41 -4.72 15.36 6.00
N SER A 42 -4.25 14.15 6.30
CA SER A 42 -2.82 13.80 6.17
C SER A 42 -2.38 13.82 4.70
N TRP A 43 -3.20 13.30 3.79
CA TRP A 43 -2.96 13.40 2.35
C TRP A 43 -2.82 14.85 1.87
N ASN A 44 -3.68 15.75 2.32
CA ASN A 44 -3.61 17.17 1.95
C ASN A 44 -2.32 17.85 2.39
N ALA A 45 -1.73 17.43 3.51
CA ALA A 45 -0.42 17.89 3.95
C ALA A 45 0.72 17.31 3.10
N MET A 46 0.57 16.09 2.58
CA MET A 46 1.61 15.36 1.84
C MET A 46 1.56 15.53 0.31
N LYS A 47 0.40 15.84 -0.28
CA LYS A 47 0.16 15.69 -1.74
C LYS A 47 1.06 16.55 -2.62
N LYS A 48 1.55 17.70 -2.11
CA LYS A 48 2.49 18.56 -2.86
C LYS A 48 3.85 17.88 -3.04
N ASP A 49 4.24 17.02 -2.11
CA ASP A 49 5.52 16.31 -2.08
C ASP A 49 5.39 14.83 -2.41
N VAL A 50 4.22 14.37 -2.89
CA VAL A 50 3.93 12.95 -3.16
C VAL A 50 4.98 12.29 -4.05
N ALA A 51 5.56 13.03 -5.00
CA ALA A 51 6.64 12.56 -5.86
C ALA A 51 7.89 12.15 -5.06
N THR A 52 8.25 12.94 -4.07
CA THR A 52 9.41 12.71 -3.20
C THR A 52 9.07 11.65 -2.15
N LEU A 53 7.89 11.73 -1.55
CA LEU A 53 7.42 10.79 -0.53
C LEU A 53 7.23 9.39 -1.10
N GLY A 54 6.63 9.26 -2.28
CA GLY A 54 6.48 7.99 -2.99
C GLY A 54 7.84 7.34 -3.25
N LEU A 55 8.82 8.12 -3.74
CA LEU A 55 10.16 7.60 -3.96
C LEU A 55 10.82 7.13 -2.65
N LYS A 56 10.75 7.93 -1.59
CA LYS A 56 11.25 7.57 -0.24
C LYS A 56 10.61 6.27 0.26
N PHE A 57 9.30 6.13 0.07
CA PHE A 57 8.53 4.93 0.37
C PHE A 57 9.08 3.69 -0.37
N PHE A 58 9.34 3.79 -1.67
CA PHE A 58 9.86 2.64 -2.44
C PHE A 58 11.32 2.31 -2.13
N LEU A 59 12.15 3.32 -1.86
CA LEU A 59 13.52 3.07 -1.37
C LEU A 59 13.47 2.32 -0.04
N ARG A 60 12.53 2.64 0.85
CA ARG A 60 12.31 1.90 2.09
C ARG A 60 11.92 0.44 1.87
N ILE A 61 11.08 0.16 0.87
CA ILE A 61 10.74 -1.23 0.50
C ILE A 61 12.02 -2.00 0.16
N PHE A 62 12.94 -1.40 -0.60
CA PHE A 62 14.19 -2.05 -1.01
C PHE A 62 15.22 -2.12 0.12
N GLU A 63 15.22 -1.19 1.07
CA GLU A 63 16.01 -1.29 2.30
C GLU A 63 15.56 -2.48 3.15
N ILE A 64 14.25 -2.68 3.26
CA ILE A 64 13.67 -3.78 4.03
C ILE A 64 13.87 -5.09 3.26
N ALA A 65 13.35 -5.19 2.05
CA ALA A 65 13.39 -6.38 1.21
C ALA A 65 14.16 -6.11 -0.10
N PRO A 66 15.50 -6.18 -0.10
CA PRO A 66 16.32 -5.91 -1.29
C PRO A 66 15.95 -6.76 -2.51
N SER A 67 15.44 -7.99 -2.29
CA SER A 67 14.97 -8.86 -3.36
C SER A 67 13.79 -8.28 -4.14
N ALA A 68 12.95 -7.44 -3.53
CA ALA A 68 11.79 -6.84 -4.19
C ALA A 68 12.19 -5.92 -5.35
N ALA A 69 13.39 -5.33 -5.32
CA ALA A 69 13.92 -4.54 -6.44
C ALA A 69 14.03 -5.37 -7.73
N LYS A 70 14.25 -6.69 -7.63
CA LYS A 70 14.38 -7.59 -8.79
C LYS A 70 13.06 -7.83 -9.52
N LEU A 71 11.91 -7.55 -8.89
CA LEU A 71 10.59 -7.65 -9.52
C LEU A 71 10.38 -6.51 -10.53
N PHE A 72 11.08 -5.39 -10.37
CA PHE A 72 11.06 -4.28 -11.30
C PHE A 72 12.03 -4.55 -12.45
N SER A 73 11.52 -5.08 -13.55
CA SER A 73 12.33 -5.43 -14.73
C SER A 73 13.21 -4.28 -15.24
N PHE A 74 12.75 -3.04 -15.12
CA PHE A 74 13.48 -1.84 -15.53
C PHE A 74 14.59 -1.40 -14.55
N LEU A 75 14.74 -2.07 -13.40
CA LEU A 75 15.81 -1.83 -12.44
C LEU A 75 16.96 -2.83 -12.55
N ARG A 76 16.72 -4.07 -13.01
CA ARG A 76 17.70 -5.17 -12.93
C ARG A 76 19.07 -4.84 -13.57
N ASP A 77 19.06 -4.15 -14.70
CA ASP A 77 20.27 -3.76 -15.46
C ASP A 77 20.40 -2.25 -15.60
N SER A 78 19.71 -1.48 -14.76
CA SER A 78 19.70 -0.03 -14.86
C SER A 78 20.99 0.58 -14.32
N GLN A 79 21.61 1.45 -15.10
CA GLN A 79 22.68 2.34 -14.63
C GLN A 79 22.12 3.61 -13.96
N ILE A 80 20.80 3.80 -14.00
CA ILE A 80 20.15 4.94 -13.36
C ILE A 80 19.99 4.61 -11.87
N PRO A 81 20.52 5.45 -10.96
CA PRO A 81 20.29 5.27 -9.54
C PRO A 81 18.79 5.19 -9.22
N LEU A 82 18.42 4.38 -8.22
CA LEU A 82 17.02 4.11 -7.87
C LEU A 82 16.23 5.41 -7.67
N GLU A 83 16.83 6.36 -6.97
CA GLU A 83 16.28 7.68 -6.65
C GLU A 83 16.08 8.60 -7.86
N LYS A 84 16.71 8.28 -8.99
CA LYS A 84 16.58 9.01 -10.26
C LYS A 84 15.73 8.27 -11.29
N ASN A 85 15.24 7.07 -11.00
CA ASN A 85 14.52 6.26 -11.96
C ASN A 85 13.06 6.75 -12.14
N PRO A 86 12.68 7.29 -13.33
CA PRO A 86 11.36 7.87 -13.52
C PRO A 86 10.24 6.82 -13.49
N LYS A 87 10.51 5.57 -13.92
CA LYS A 87 9.52 4.49 -13.90
C LYS A 87 9.21 4.06 -12.47
N LEU A 88 10.23 3.99 -11.61
CA LEU A 88 10.05 3.72 -10.19
C LEU A 88 9.21 4.82 -9.54
N LYS A 89 9.56 6.09 -9.78
CA LYS A 89 8.86 7.26 -9.23
C LYS A 89 7.38 7.26 -9.59
N VAL A 90 7.04 6.98 -10.86
CA VAL A 90 5.64 6.91 -11.31
C VAL A 90 4.88 5.80 -10.58
N HIS A 91 5.43 4.59 -10.52
CA HIS A 91 4.78 3.49 -9.81
C HIS A 91 4.58 3.80 -8.32
N ALA A 92 5.60 4.40 -7.70
CA ALA A 92 5.56 4.78 -6.30
C ALA A 92 4.48 5.81 -5.97
N MET A 93 4.34 6.83 -6.82
CA MET A 93 3.26 7.81 -6.70
C MET A 93 1.89 7.15 -6.85
N SER A 94 1.73 6.24 -7.82
CA SER A 94 0.46 5.56 -8.07
C SER A 94 -0.04 4.79 -6.85
N VAL A 95 0.84 4.05 -6.16
CA VAL A 95 0.44 3.30 -4.95
C VAL A 95 -0.07 4.23 -3.85
N PHE A 96 0.63 5.35 -3.62
CA PHE A 96 0.25 6.33 -2.60
C PHE A 96 -1.10 6.99 -2.93
N ILE A 97 -1.26 7.45 -4.18
CA ILE A 97 -2.48 8.12 -4.66
C ILE A 97 -3.66 7.15 -4.60
N MET A 98 -3.52 5.95 -5.17
CA MET A 98 -4.60 4.97 -5.21
C MET A 98 -5.04 4.54 -3.81
N THR A 99 -4.12 4.49 -2.83
CA THR A 99 -4.49 4.19 -1.44
C THR A 99 -5.35 5.31 -0.84
N CYS A 100 -5.02 6.58 -1.13
CA CYS A 100 -5.87 7.70 -0.70
C CYS A 100 -7.23 7.70 -1.41
N GLU A 101 -7.27 7.40 -2.70
CA GLU A 101 -8.52 7.29 -3.46
C GLU A 101 -9.40 6.15 -2.95
N ALA A 102 -8.80 5.02 -2.56
CA ALA A 102 -9.51 3.90 -1.95
C ALA A 102 -10.23 4.31 -0.66
N ALA A 103 -9.61 5.13 0.20
CA ALA A 103 -10.27 5.65 1.41
C ALA A 103 -11.56 6.42 1.09
N ALA A 104 -11.51 7.33 0.11
CA ALA A 104 -12.68 8.10 -0.31
C ALA A 104 -13.76 7.20 -0.96
N GLN A 105 -13.36 6.21 -1.76
CA GLN A 105 -14.27 5.24 -2.38
C GLN A 105 -14.95 4.34 -1.35
N LEU A 106 -14.22 3.88 -0.34
CA LEU A 106 -14.77 3.08 0.75
C LEU A 106 -15.82 3.86 1.53
N ARG A 107 -15.59 5.15 1.84
CA ARG A 107 -16.60 5.99 2.50
C ARG A 107 -17.86 6.12 1.65
N THR A 108 -17.69 6.43 0.38
CA THR A 108 -18.81 6.82 -0.50
C THR A 108 -19.60 5.64 -1.03
N THR A 109 -18.96 4.48 -1.21
CA THR A 109 -19.57 3.33 -1.90
C THR A 109 -19.46 2.01 -1.14
N GLY A 110 -18.73 1.97 -0.01
CA GLY A 110 -18.47 0.75 0.75
C GLY A 110 -17.46 -0.20 0.12
N LYS A 111 -16.88 0.14 -1.04
CA LYS A 111 -15.88 -0.69 -1.73
C LYS A 111 -14.92 0.14 -2.57
N VAL A 112 -13.85 -0.48 -3.03
CA VAL A 112 -12.94 0.12 -4.01
C VAL A 112 -13.60 0.03 -5.40
N THR A 113 -13.75 1.17 -6.08
CA THR A 113 -14.44 1.29 -7.36
C THR A 113 -13.51 1.67 -8.51
N VAL A 114 -12.24 1.29 -8.41
CA VAL A 114 -11.28 1.40 -9.52
C VAL A 114 -11.85 0.64 -10.72
N ARG A 115 -11.79 1.25 -11.92
CA ARG A 115 -12.33 0.64 -13.14
C ARG A 115 -11.79 -0.79 -13.30
N GLU A 116 -12.68 -1.75 -13.55
CA GLU A 116 -12.35 -3.18 -13.67
C GLU A 116 -11.18 -3.42 -14.65
N THR A 117 -11.20 -2.77 -15.81
CA THR A 117 -10.11 -2.85 -16.81
C THR A 117 -8.75 -2.38 -16.29
N THR A 118 -8.73 -1.50 -15.29
CA THR A 118 -7.52 -1.03 -14.62
C THR A 118 -7.06 -2.04 -13.56
N LEU A 119 -7.97 -2.55 -12.72
CA LEU A 119 -7.63 -3.59 -11.73
C LEU A 119 -7.10 -4.86 -12.42
N LYS A 120 -7.73 -5.32 -13.50
CA LYS A 120 -7.24 -6.44 -14.31
C LYS A 120 -5.81 -6.23 -14.80
N LYS A 121 -5.51 -5.05 -15.33
CA LYS A 121 -4.16 -4.71 -15.81
C LYS A 121 -3.14 -4.71 -14.66
N ILE A 122 -3.54 -4.19 -13.50
CA ILE A 122 -2.68 -4.16 -12.31
C ILE A 122 -2.44 -5.58 -11.81
N GLY A 123 -3.48 -6.38 -11.58
CA GLY A 123 -3.39 -7.77 -11.13
C GLY A 123 -2.54 -8.62 -12.06
N THR A 124 -2.78 -8.55 -13.37
CA THR A 124 -1.97 -9.23 -14.40
C THR A 124 -0.49 -8.86 -14.32
N LYS A 125 -0.16 -7.58 -14.13
CA LYS A 125 1.25 -7.17 -13.98
C LYS A 125 1.86 -7.70 -12.67
N HIS A 126 1.11 -7.69 -11.57
CA HIS A 126 1.60 -8.19 -10.30
C HIS A 126 1.88 -9.70 -10.35
N VAL A 127 1.00 -10.49 -10.98
CA VAL A 127 1.26 -11.93 -11.24
C VAL A 127 2.48 -12.12 -12.14
N ASN A 128 2.53 -11.44 -13.28
CA ASN A 128 3.64 -11.59 -14.25
C ASN A 128 5.02 -11.24 -13.68
N TYR A 129 5.08 -10.33 -12.72
CA TYR A 129 6.34 -9.97 -12.06
C TYR A 129 6.63 -10.79 -10.81
N GLY A 130 5.76 -11.73 -10.42
CA GLY A 130 5.97 -12.61 -9.26
C GLY A 130 5.73 -11.92 -7.92
N VAL A 131 4.80 -10.96 -7.86
CA VAL A 131 4.44 -10.30 -6.60
C VAL A 131 3.63 -11.27 -5.73
N LEU A 132 4.23 -11.65 -4.62
CA LEU A 132 3.63 -12.43 -3.53
C LEU A 132 3.03 -11.56 -2.40
N ASP A 133 2.26 -12.20 -1.54
CA ASP A 133 1.61 -11.59 -0.37
C ASP A 133 2.58 -10.86 0.56
N GLU A 134 3.77 -11.41 0.79
CA GLU A 134 4.78 -10.79 1.66
C GLU A 134 5.27 -9.44 1.11
N HIS A 135 5.21 -9.22 -0.20
CA HIS A 135 5.56 -7.93 -0.79
C HIS A 135 4.51 -6.86 -0.49
N PHE A 136 3.22 -7.22 -0.48
CA PHE A 136 2.16 -6.30 -0.06
C PHE A 136 2.30 -5.92 1.42
N GLU A 137 2.69 -6.87 2.28
CA GLU A 137 2.92 -6.58 3.69
C GLU A 137 4.10 -5.63 3.93
N VAL A 138 5.23 -5.86 3.25
CA VAL A 138 6.38 -4.94 3.30
C VAL A 138 5.99 -3.55 2.76
N THR A 139 5.20 -3.52 1.69
CA THR A 139 4.69 -2.29 1.07
C THR A 139 3.81 -1.50 2.04
N ARG A 140 2.85 -2.16 2.71
CA ARG A 140 2.01 -1.55 3.75
C ARG A 140 2.85 -0.96 4.87
N PHE A 141 3.80 -1.73 5.39
CA PHE A 141 4.68 -1.28 6.46
C PHE A 141 5.47 -0.03 6.05
N ALA A 142 6.11 -0.06 4.87
CA ALA A 142 6.90 1.06 4.37
C ALA A 142 6.05 2.31 4.09
N LEU A 143 4.82 2.15 3.59
CA LEU A 143 3.87 3.24 3.39
C LEU A 143 3.54 3.93 4.70
N LEU A 144 3.15 3.17 5.73
CA LEU A 144 2.78 3.72 7.04
C LEU A 144 3.94 4.44 7.73
N GLU A 145 5.15 3.88 7.69
CA GLU A 145 6.33 4.57 8.24
C GLU A 145 6.64 5.87 7.47
N THR A 146 6.43 5.87 6.15
CA THR A 146 6.63 7.07 5.33
C THR A 146 5.62 8.16 5.67
N ILE A 147 4.35 7.81 5.86
CA ILE A 147 3.31 8.76 6.29
C ILE A 147 3.63 9.30 7.67
N LYS A 148 3.97 8.43 8.63
CA LYS A 148 4.36 8.82 9.99
C LYS A 148 5.50 9.84 10.01
N GLU A 149 6.54 9.61 9.20
CA GLU A 149 7.67 10.54 9.08
C GLU A 149 7.31 11.85 8.37
N ALA A 150 6.34 11.82 7.45
CA ALA A 150 5.91 13.00 6.69
C ALA A 150 4.96 13.92 7.47
N VAL A 151 4.15 13.36 8.37
CA VAL A 151 3.17 14.11 9.18
C VAL A 151 3.25 13.74 10.67
N PRO A 152 4.42 13.87 11.32
CA PRO A 152 4.64 13.37 12.69
C PRO A 152 3.67 13.97 13.71
N ASP A 153 3.35 15.27 13.58
CA ASP A 153 2.45 15.97 14.50
C ASP A 153 0.97 15.57 14.34
N MET A 154 0.61 14.97 13.21
CA MET A 154 -0.74 14.48 12.93
C MET A 154 -0.89 12.99 13.18
N TRP A 155 0.24 12.28 13.31
CA TRP A 155 0.25 10.83 13.34
C TRP A 155 -0.39 10.29 14.62
N SER A 156 -1.34 9.38 14.47
CA SER A 156 -2.02 8.71 15.58
C SER A 156 -2.26 7.23 15.29
N ALA A 157 -2.69 6.47 16.30
CA ALA A 157 -3.05 5.07 16.12
C ALA A 157 -4.26 4.92 15.17
N GLU A 158 -5.22 5.83 15.27
CA GLU A 158 -6.42 5.90 14.44
C GLU A 158 -6.06 6.22 12.99
N MET A 159 -5.15 7.18 12.77
CA MET A 159 -4.66 7.48 11.41
C MET A 159 -3.95 6.27 10.80
N LYS A 160 -3.13 5.56 11.58
CA LYS A 160 -2.48 4.33 11.13
C LYS A 160 -3.52 3.29 10.71
N THR A 161 -4.56 3.10 11.51
CA THR A 161 -5.66 2.18 11.22
C THR A 161 -6.39 2.59 9.94
N ALA A 162 -6.77 3.85 9.79
CA ALA A 162 -7.48 4.35 8.61
C ALA A 162 -6.70 4.12 7.31
N TRP A 163 -5.40 4.47 7.28
CA TRP A 163 -4.54 4.18 6.13
C TRP A 163 -4.35 2.68 5.88
N THR A 164 -4.31 1.88 6.94
CA THR A 164 -4.21 0.41 6.85
C THR A 164 -5.44 -0.20 6.20
N VAL A 165 -6.64 0.22 6.63
CA VAL A 165 -7.92 -0.27 6.08
C VAL A 165 -8.00 0.10 4.60
N ALA A 166 -7.74 1.37 4.24
CA ALA A 166 -7.75 1.82 2.86
C ALA A 166 -6.77 1.02 1.96
N TYR A 167 -5.55 0.79 2.44
CA TYR A 167 -4.55 -0.01 1.74
C TYR A 167 -5.00 -1.47 1.57
N ASN A 168 -5.51 -2.09 2.64
CA ASN A 168 -5.91 -3.49 2.62
C ASN A 168 -7.06 -3.75 1.63
N HIS A 169 -8.05 -2.86 1.57
CA HIS A 169 -9.14 -2.98 0.61
C HIS A 169 -8.68 -2.79 -0.84
N LEU A 170 -7.74 -1.87 -1.09
CA LEU A 170 -7.11 -1.74 -2.41
C LEU A 170 -6.36 -3.02 -2.81
N VAL A 171 -5.57 -3.58 -1.89
CA VAL A 171 -4.84 -4.83 -2.12
C VAL A 171 -5.80 -5.99 -2.33
N ALA A 172 -6.89 -6.09 -1.58
CA ALA A 172 -7.90 -7.12 -1.77
C ALA A 172 -8.50 -7.07 -3.19
N ALA A 173 -8.85 -5.88 -3.68
CA ALA A 173 -9.35 -5.70 -5.05
C ALA A 173 -8.30 -6.06 -6.12
N ILE A 174 -7.01 -5.80 -5.87
CA ILE A 174 -5.94 -6.21 -6.78
C ILE A 174 -5.76 -7.73 -6.75
N LYS A 175 -5.76 -8.35 -5.56
CA LYS A 175 -5.58 -9.80 -5.39
C LYS A 175 -6.73 -10.61 -5.98
N GLU A 176 -7.95 -10.09 -5.93
CA GLU A 176 -9.09 -10.69 -6.63
C GLU A 176 -8.78 -10.87 -8.13
N GLU A 177 -8.18 -9.85 -8.77
CA GLU A 177 -7.73 -9.93 -10.15
C GLU A 177 -6.42 -10.68 -10.37
N MET A 178 -5.61 -10.90 -9.34
CA MET A 178 -4.45 -11.79 -9.42
C MET A 178 -4.89 -13.26 -9.42
N ASN A 179 -5.91 -13.58 -8.63
CA ASN A 179 -6.44 -14.94 -8.46
C ASN A 179 -7.45 -15.33 -9.54
N SER A 180 -8.02 -14.36 -10.26
CA SER A 180 -8.94 -14.61 -11.38
C SER A 180 -8.23 -14.98 -12.68
N LEU A 181 -6.89 -14.91 -12.72
CA LEU A 181 -6.09 -15.25 -13.89
C LEU A 181 -5.89 -16.77 -13.99
N PRO A 182 -6.01 -17.34 -15.21
CA PRO A 182 -5.86 -18.78 -15.45
C PRO A 182 -4.43 -19.29 -15.24
#